data_AF-A0A7J9RSB1-F1
#
_entry.id   AF-A0A7J9RSB1-F1
#
_cell.length_a   1.000
_cell.length_b   1.000
_cell.length_c   1.000
_cell.angle_alpha   90.00
_cell.angle_beta   90.00
_cell.angle_gamma   90.00
#
_symmetry.space_group_name_H-M   'P 1'
#
loop_
_entity.id
_entity.type
_entity.pdbx_description
1 polymer ?
#
loop_
_entity_poly.entity_id
_entity_poly.type
_entity_poly.pdbx_seq_one_letter_code
_entity_poly.pdbx_strand_id
1 'polypeptide(L)'
;MERFLYRKLPGALQALGVSTPSWLWIPLVIIVALFGGVLSYLGVRPSLRFTLTMSILEIVFILATSFLIFTKVPPDPTTFTFKYASPFNVGVGMAFIFLAFAGYETTSVLGEEAKDPKNTISKGVFTAALLVGITYLVASEAFVVGWGVNNMSSFFTELVPGIILGVKYGGIALGIILTILLISSGLTDSVTFFNTVSRVVFAMARDGVLDKRLYDIHETNKTPHKAILFSFIFSLAYTLIFSLIIGPENVFLSVGITTTFGFLIALFTANISLLFILRKNNSLSIWNILLTIAINSTLLFVVFANIITTSVNVYVLIGVVSFIVWMIAGAIYRVATNKKVTEI
;
A
#
# COMPACT_ATOMS: atom_id res chain seq x y z
N MET A 1 -5.35 0.08 -1.32
CA MET A 1 -5.76 0.19 0.10
C MET A 1 -7.27 0.29 0.30
N GLU A 2 -7.97 1.34 -0.12
CA GLU A 2 -9.39 1.57 0.26
C GLU A 2 -10.48 0.60 -0.29
N ARG A 3 -10.25 -0.23 -1.33
CA ARG A 3 -11.15 -1.39 -1.67
C ARG A 3 -11.31 -2.34 -0.47
N PHE A 4 -10.34 -2.32 0.45
CA PHE A 4 -10.17 -3.23 1.57
C PHE A 4 -11.01 -2.87 2.81
N LEU A 5 -11.58 -1.67 2.89
CA LEU A 5 -12.53 -1.33 3.95
C LEU A 5 -13.92 -1.12 3.36
N TYR A 6 -14.08 -0.40 2.25
CA TYR A 6 -15.41 -0.07 1.73
C TYR A 6 -16.18 -1.24 1.11
N ARG A 7 -15.48 -2.25 0.60
CA ARG A 7 -16.12 -3.44 0.03
C ARG A 7 -15.91 -4.67 0.89
N LYS A 8 -14.74 -4.77 1.52
CA LYS A 8 -14.45 -5.89 2.42
C LYS A 8 -15.02 -5.72 3.82
N LEU A 9 -15.25 -4.51 4.36
CA LEU A 9 -15.97 -4.41 5.63
C LEU A 9 -17.45 -4.76 5.42
N PRO A 10 -18.19 -4.17 4.46
CA PRO A 10 -19.52 -4.69 4.10
C PRO A 10 -19.51 -6.17 3.72
N GLY A 11 -18.51 -6.65 2.96
CA GLY A 11 -18.38 -8.07 2.61
C GLY A 11 -18.05 -8.98 3.80
N ALA A 12 -17.25 -8.52 4.76
CA ALA A 12 -16.93 -9.23 6.00
C ALA A 12 -18.14 -9.25 6.93
N LEU A 13 -18.83 -8.12 7.07
CA LEU A 13 -20.09 -8.02 7.80
C LEU A 13 -21.16 -8.90 7.16
N GLN A 14 -21.23 -8.95 5.82
CA GLN A 14 -22.14 -9.84 5.09
C GLN A 14 -21.75 -11.32 5.29
N ALA A 15 -20.45 -11.65 5.31
CA ALA A 15 -19.96 -12.98 5.68
C ALA A 15 -20.29 -13.37 7.14
N LEU A 16 -20.53 -12.37 7.99
CA LEU A 16 -21.03 -12.53 9.36
C LEU A 16 -22.57 -12.43 9.46
N GLY A 17 -23.29 -12.29 8.34
CA GLY A 17 -24.75 -12.21 8.28
C GLY A 17 -25.36 -10.81 8.51
N VAL A 18 -24.54 -9.75 8.52
CA VAL A 18 -24.95 -8.37 8.76
C VAL A 18 -25.02 -7.58 7.45
N SER A 19 -26.19 -7.03 7.12
CA SER A 19 -26.35 -6.10 5.99
C SER A 19 -25.96 -4.69 6.39
N THR A 20 -25.23 -3.98 5.53
CA THR A 20 -24.77 -2.62 5.80
C THR A 20 -25.49 -1.59 4.92
N PRO A 21 -25.88 -0.42 5.46
CA PRO A 21 -26.43 0.67 4.66
C PRO A 21 -25.41 1.21 3.64
N SER A 22 -25.89 1.66 2.49
CA SER A 22 -25.06 2.21 1.40
C SER A 22 -24.37 3.53 1.76
N TRP A 23 -24.73 4.20 2.85
CA TRP A 23 -24.11 5.45 3.32
C TRP A 23 -23.02 5.24 4.38
N LEU A 24 -22.82 4.00 4.88
CA LEU A 24 -21.89 3.67 5.96
C LEU A 24 -20.43 4.03 5.63
N TRP A 25 -20.09 4.13 4.35
CA TRP A 25 -18.74 4.50 3.92
C TRP A 25 -18.35 5.92 4.33
N ILE A 26 -19.29 6.88 4.38
CA ILE A 26 -18.99 8.29 4.71
C ILE A 26 -18.38 8.44 6.10
N PRO A 27 -19.06 8.01 7.20
CA PRO A 27 -18.48 8.11 8.54
C PRO A 27 -17.21 7.27 8.66
N LEU A 28 -17.09 6.17 7.91
CA LEU A 28 -15.90 5.32 7.93
C LEU A 28 -14.67 6.03 7.33
N VAL A 29 -14.81 6.69 6.17
CA VAL A 29 -13.74 7.52 5.58
C VAL A 29 -13.26 8.54 6.61
N ILE A 30 -14.21 9.25 7.23
CA ILE A 30 -13.93 10.33 8.19
C ILE A 30 -13.19 9.78 9.40
N ILE A 31 -13.66 8.68 9.98
CA ILE A 31 -13.03 8.06 11.16
C ILE A 31 -11.60 7.59 10.82
N VAL A 32 -11.41 6.91 9.70
CA VAL A 32 -10.09 6.42 9.29
C VAL A 32 -9.13 7.58 9.04
N ALA A 33 -9.56 8.59 8.29
CA ALA A 33 -8.75 9.77 8.01
C ALA A 33 -8.41 10.55 9.29
N LEU A 34 -9.38 10.74 10.19
CA LEU A 34 -9.17 11.42 11.47
C LEU A 34 -8.21 10.63 12.34
N PHE A 35 -8.38 9.32 12.44
CA PHE A 35 -7.51 8.47 13.23
C PHE A 35 -6.05 8.57 12.76
N GLY A 36 -5.82 8.38 11.46
CA GLY A 36 -4.49 8.48 10.88
C GLY A 36 -3.88 9.88 11.00
N GLY A 37 -4.66 10.92 10.73
CA GLY A 37 -4.22 12.32 10.81
C GLY A 37 -3.88 12.74 12.23
N VAL A 38 -4.74 12.42 13.21
CA VAL A 38 -4.52 12.73 14.63
C VAL A 38 -3.31 11.98 15.16
N LEU A 39 -3.21 10.66 14.92
CA LEU A 39 -2.07 9.89 15.45
C LEU A 39 -0.74 10.37 14.85
N SER A 40 -0.73 10.70 13.54
CA SER A 40 0.44 11.28 12.87
C SER A 40 0.79 12.66 13.42
N TYR A 41 -0.21 13.46 13.79
CA TYR A 41 -0.02 14.78 14.41
C TYR A 41 0.56 14.67 15.83
N LEU A 42 0.08 13.72 16.63
CA LEU A 42 0.53 13.46 18.01
C LEU A 42 1.98 12.98 18.08
N GLY A 43 2.48 12.37 17.01
CA GLY A 43 3.89 12.04 16.90
C GLY A 43 4.18 10.75 16.18
N VAL A 44 5.45 10.60 15.85
CA VAL A 44 5.99 9.46 15.10
C VAL A 44 6.09 8.22 15.98
N ARG A 45 6.50 8.40 17.24
CA ARG A 45 6.59 7.29 18.21
C ARG A 45 5.25 6.59 18.47
N PRO A 46 4.15 7.29 18.80
CA PRO A 46 2.86 6.63 18.98
C PRO A 46 2.35 6.01 17.67
N SER A 47 2.56 6.69 16.53
CA SER A 47 2.23 6.16 15.21
C SER A 47 2.93 4.81 14.93
N LEU A 48 4.25 4.77 15.07
CA LEU A 48 5.04 3.56 14.82
C LEU A 48 4.73 2.44 15.81
N ARG A 49 4.46 2.76 17.09
CA ARG A 49 4.07 1.75 18.09
C ARG A 49 2.72 1.13 17.74
N PHE A 50 1.75 1.94 17.34
CA PHE A 50 0.43 1.46 16.91
C PHE A 50 0.57 0.55 15.69
N THR A 51 1.21 1.05 14.62
CA THR A 51 1.43 0.31 13.38
C THR A 51 2.16 -1.01 13.64
N LEU A 52 3.25 -1.00 14.40
CA LEU A 52 4.01 -2.21 14.71
C LEU A 52 3.18 -3.24 15.49
N THR A 53 2.45 -2.79 16.51
CA THR A 53 1.64 -3.68 17.36
C THR A 53 0.54 -4.34 16.53
N MET A 54 -0.19 -3.54 15.74
CA MET A 54 -1.27 -4.04 14.91
C MET A 54 -0.77 -4.98 13.82
N SER A 55 0.31 -4.64 13.11
CA SER A 55 0.89 -5.53 12.10
C SER A 55 1.39 -6.86 12.68
N ILE A 56 2.01 -6.85 13.87
CA ILE A 56 2.42 -8.10 14.55
C ILE A 56 1.18 -8.95 14.91
N LEU A 57 0.14 -8.34 15.46
CA LEU A 57 -1.11 -9.05 15.76
C LEU A 57 -1.73 -9.66 14.50
N GLU A 58 -1.80 -8.90 13.41
CA GLU A 58 -2.32 -9.36 12.12
C GLU A 58 -1.54 -10.59 11.63
N ILE A 59 -0.21 -10.54 11.64
CA ILE A 59 0.65 -11.67 11.25
C ILE A 59 0.40 -12.88 12.16
N VAL A 60 0.36 -12.69 13.48
CA VAL A 60 0.13 -13.78 14.44
C VAL A 60 -1.21 -14.45 14.19
N PHE A 61 -2.28 -13.70 13.98
CA PHE A 61 -3.61 -14.25 13.75
C PHE A 61 -3.75 -14.91 12.37
N ILE A 62 -3.08 -14.38 11.34
CA ILE A 62 -3.02 -15.02 10.01
C ILE A 62 -2.31 -16.38 10.12
N LEU A 63 -1.15 -16.43 10.79
CA LEU A 63 -0.41 -17.67 11.00
C LEU A 63 -1.22 -18.66 11.86
N ALA A 64 -1.82 -18.20 12.96
CA ALA A 64 -2.66 -19.02 13.81
C ALA A 64 -3.85 -19.62 13.04
N THR A 65 -4.50 -18.83 12.20
CA THR A 65 -5.57 -19.29 11.31
C THR A 65 -5.05 -20.33 10.31
N SER A 66 -3.85 -20.10 9.74
CA SER A 66 -3.22 -21.02 8.79
C SER A 66 -2.91 -22.37 9.44
N PHE A 67 -2.32 -22.36 10.64
CA PHE A 67 -2.06 -23.58 11.40
C PHE A 67 -3.35 -24.28 11.83
N LEU A 68 -4.39 -23.53 12.21
CA LEU A 68 -5.71 -24.10 12.51
C LEU A 68 -6.26 -24.86 11.29
N ILE A 69 -6.17 -24.28 10.08
CA ILE A 69 -6.57 -24.96 8.85
C ILE A 69 -5.77 -26.25 8.67
N PHE A 70 -4.45 -26.22 8.87
CA PHE A 70 -3.60 -27.42 8.75
C PHE A 70 -3.95 -28.54 9.72
N THR A 71 -4.51 -28.25 10.90
CA THR A 71 -5.01 -29.30 11.80
C THR A 71 -6.24 -30.03 11.28
N LYS A 72 -6.96 -29.44 10.32
CA LYS A 72 -8.19 -30.00 9.72
C LYS A 72 -7.98 -30.52 8.31
N VAL A 73 -7.12 -29.85 7.54
CA VAL A 73 -6.72 -30.20 6.18
C VAL A 73 -5.20 -30.08 6.11
N PRO A 74 -4.45 -31.20 6.18
CA PRO A 74 -3.00 -31.16 6.14
C PRO A 74 -2.45 -30.46 4.88
N PRO A 75 -1.28 -29.82 4.96
CA PRO A 75 -0.58 -29.30 3.79
C PRO A 75 -0.40 -30.39 2.74
N ASP A 76 -0.51 -30.03 1.46
CA ASP A 76 -0.40 -30.97 0.35
C ASP A 76 0.82 -30.59 -0.49
N PRO A 77 1.93 -31.36 -0.43
CA PRO A 77 3.12 -31.06 -1.22
C PRO A 77 2.87 -30.95 -2.73
N THR A 78 1.77 -31.53 -3.23
CA THR A 78 1.42 -31.46 -4.66
C THR A 78 0.94 -30.08 -5.10
N THR A 79 0.62 -29.16 -4.16
CA THR A 79 0.32 -27.75 -4.45
C THR A 79 1.54 -27.01 -5.00
N PHE A 80 2.76 -27.44 -4.61
CA PHE A 80 4.02 -26.91 -5.14
C PHE A 80 4.34 -27.52 -6.51
N THR A 81 3.53 -27.18 -7.51
CA THR A 81 3.64 -27.71 -8.87
C THR A 81 3.88 -26.61 -9.91
N PHE A 82 4.73 -26.91 -10.90
CA PHE A 82 4.94 -26.05 -12.06
C PHE A 82 3.80 -26.13 -13.08
N LYS A 83 2.82 -27.03 -12.90
CA LYS A 83 1.70 -27.23 -13.83
C LYS A 83 0.94 -25.92 -14.14
N TYR A 84 0.82 -25.04 -13.15
CA TYR A 84 0.10 -23.77 -13.28
C TYR A 84 1.03 -22.56 -13.45
N ALA A 85 2.35 -22.78 -13.46
CA ALA A 85 3.39 -21.75 -13.51
C ALA A 85 3.81 -21.41 -14.95
N SER A 86 2.85 -21.20 -15.86
CA SER A 86 3.17 -20.64 -17.17
C SER A 86 3.82 -19.25 -17.00
N PRO A 87 4.73 -18.81 -17.89
CA PRO A 87 5.36 -17.49 -17.77
C PRO A 87 4.34 -16.35 -17.61
N PHE A 88 3.19 -16.48 -18.26
CA PHE A 88 2.07 -15.56 -18.11
C PHE A 88 1.48 -15.59 -16.69
N ASN A 89 1.10 -16.75 -16.16
CA ASN A 89 0.52 -16.88 -14.82
C ASN A 89 1.48 -16.47 -13.71
N VAL A 90 2.76 -16.79 -13.86
CA VAL A 90 3.83 -16.31 -12.96
C VAL A 90 3.87 -14.79 -13.01
N GLY A 91 3.78 -14.19 -14.20
CA GLY A 91 3.71 -12.74 -14.36
C GLY A 91 2.53 -12.09 -13.67
N VAL A 92 1.35 -12.69 -13.79
CA VAL A 92 0.15 -12.23 -13.09
C VAL A 92 0.33 -12.31 -11.57
N GLY A 93 0.82 -13.44 -11.05
CA GLY A 93 1.10 -13.60 -9.63
C GLY A 93 2.15 -12.61 -9.11
N MET A 94 3.21 -12.37 -9.90
CA MET A 94 4.24 -11.37 -9.59
C MET A 94 3.66 -9.95 -9.52
N ALA A 95 2.70 -9.61 -10.37
CA ALA A 95 2.04 -8.30 -10.30
C ALA A 95 1.28 -8.12 -8.97
N PHE A 96 0.53 -9.14 -8.53
CA PHE A 96 -0.20 -9.08 -7.27
C PHE A 96 0.72 -9.07 -6.05
N ILE A 97 1.78 -9.88 -6.03
CA ILE A 97 2.71 -9.91 -4.90
C ILE A 97 3.50 -8.60 -4.81
N PHE A 98 3.91 -8.02 -5.94
CA PHE A 98 4.59 -6.72 -5.94
C PHE A 98 3.72 -5.63 -5.32
N LEU A 99 2.43 -5.60 -5.69
CA LEU A 99 1.47 -4.69 -5.08
C LEU A 99 1.27 -4.96 -3.58
N ALA A 100 1.31 -6.21 -3.15
CA ALA A 100 1.20 -6.59 -1.74
C ALA A 100 2.44 -6.20 -0.90
N PHE A 101 3.59 -5.98 -1.54
CA PHE A 101 4.83 -5.49 -0.90
C PHE A 101 5.06 -3.99 -1.12
N ALA A 102 4.21 -3.30 -1.89
CA ALA A 102 4.33 -1.86 -2.08
C ALA A 102 4.20 -1.13 -0.73
N GLY A 103 5.01 -0.09 -0.53
CA GLY A 103 5.06 0.67 0.72
C GLY A 103 6.36 0.47 1.53
N TYR A 104 7.25 -0.45 1.15
CA TYR A 104 8.54 -0.62 1.80
C TYR A 104 9.42 0.64 1.70
N GLU A 105 9.27 1.41 0.61
CA GLU A 105 10.01 2.63 0.33
C GLU A 105 9.70 3.77 1.32
N THR A 106 8.52 3.74 1.95
CA THR A 106 8.11 4.72 2.96
C THR A 106 9.04 4.75 4.17
N THR A 107 9.72 3.64 4.46
CA THR A 107 10.73 3.54 5.51
C THR A 107 11.93 4.47 5.28
N SER A 108 12.27 4.74 4.01
CA SER A 108 13.37 5.64 3.67
C SER A 108 13.03 7.11 3.92
N VAL A 109 11.75 7.48 3.79
CA VAL A 109 11.23 8.84 4.05
C VAL A 109 11.37 9.19 5.54
N LEU A 110 11.20 8.21 6.41
CA LEU A 110 11.39 8.34 7.86
C LEU A 110 12.87 8.24 8.28
N GLY A 111 13.79 8.17 7.31
CA GLY A 111 15.20 7.93 7.59
C GLY A 111 15.88 9.05 8.37
N GLU A 112 15.45 10.30 8.21
CA GLU A 112 15.98 11.43 9.00
C GLU A 112 15.67 11.32 10.51
N GLU A 113 14.68 10.52 10.89
CA GLU A 113 14.24 10.33 12.27
C GLU A 113 14.75 9.02 12.89
N ALA A 114 15.44 8.19 12.11
CA ALA A 114 16.04 6.95 12.59
C ALA A 114 17.37 7.22 13.31
N LYS A 115 17.61 6.53 14.45
CA LYS A 115 18.84 6.68 15.25
C LYS A 115 20.11 6.32 14.47
N ASP A 116 20.03 5.27 13.66
CA ASP A 116 21.10 4.82 12.77
C ASP A 116 20.45 4.40 11.44
N PRO A 117 20.20 5.36 10.53
CA PRO A 117 19.41 5.13 9.32
C PRO A 117 19.99 4.02 8.44
N LYS A 118 21.32 4.00 8.29
CA LYS A 118 22.01 3.04 7.42
C LYS A 118 21.76 1.60 7.86
N ASN A 119 21.92 1.30 9.15
CA ASN A 119 21.75 -0.06 9.64
C ASN A 119 20.29 -0.40 9.96
N THR A 120 19.53 0.55 10.52
CA THR A 120 18.16 0.31 10.97
C THR A 120 17.21 0.14 9.80
N ILE A 121 17.28 1.00 8.77
CA ILE A 121 16.39 0.91 7.61
C ILE A 121 16.72 -0.34 6.80
N SER A 122 18.00 -0.58 6.50
CA SER A 122 18.41 -1.74 5.71
C SER A 122 17.97 -3.05 6.39
N LYS A 123 18.33 -3.25 7.66
CA LYS A 123 17.93 -4.47 8.40
C LYS A 123 16.42 -4.55 8.57
N GLY A 124 15.75 -3.42 8.82
CA GLY A 124 14.29 -3.35 8.99
C GLY A 124 13.56 -3.81 7.74
N VAL A 125 13.92 -3.28 6.57
CA VAL A 125 13.30 -3.65 5.28
C VAL A 125 13.52 -5.13 4.98
N PHE A 126 14.75 -5.65 5.11
CA PHE A 126 15.02 -7.07 4.86
C PHE A 126 14.30 -8.00 5.84
N THR A 127 14.27 -7.65 7.14
CA THR A 127 13.59 -8.45 8.16
C THR A 127 12.07 -8.45 7.93
N ALA A 128 11.49 -7.28 7.63
CA ALA A 128 10.06 -7.17 7.31
C ALA A 128 9.71 -7.97 6.05
N ALA A 129 10.53 -7.86 4.99
CA ALA A 129 10.31 -8.59 3.75
C ALA A 129 10.34 -10.12 3.97
N LEU A 130 11.30 -10.62 4.74
CA LEU A 130 11.42 -12.04 5.05
C LEU A 130 10.25 -12.54 5.91
N LEU A 131 9.88 -11.77 6.94
CA LEU A 131 8.79 -12.12 7.85
C LEU A 131 7.44 -12.14 7.13
N VAL A 132 7.14 -11.12 6.32
CA VAL A 132 5.91 -11.06 5.52
C VAL A 132 5.92 -12.12 4.42
N GLY A 133 7.06 -12.35 3.76
CA GLY A 133 7.20 -13.38 2.74
C GLY A 133 6.91 -14.78 3.25
N ILE A 134 7.48 -15.15 4.40
CA ILE A 134 7.17 -16.44 5.05
C ILE A 134 5.69 -16.52 5.43
N THR A 135 5.14 -15.44 6.00
CA THR A 135 3.72 -15.39 6.37
C THR A 135 2.82 -15.61 5.16
N TYR A 136 3.11 -14.98 4.02
CA TYR A 136 2.36 -15.16 2.79
C TYR A 136 2.47 -16.57 2.21
N LEU A 137 3.65 -17.20 2.25
CA LEU A 137 3.82 -18.58 1.80
C LEU A 137 2.98 -19.54 2.64
N VAL A 138 3.06 -19.44 3.97
CA VAL A 138 2.30 -20.28 4.91
C VAL A 138 0.79 -20.05 4.73
N ALA A 139 0.35 -18.79 4.67
CA ALA A 139 -1.06 -18.46 4.51
C ALA A 139 -1.63 -18.87 3.15
N SER A 140 -0.84 -18.73 2.08
CA SER A 140 -1.24 -19.12 0.73
C SER A 140 -1.44 -20.63 0.63
N GLU A 141 -0.54 -21.44 1.19
CA GLU A 141 -0.71 -22.89 1.25
C GLU A 141 -1.97 -23.26 2.05
N ALA A 142 -2.14 -22.70 3.25
CA ALA A 142 -3.33 -22.93 4.07
C ALA A 142 -4.63 -22.55 3.35
N PHE A 143 -4.63 -21.44 2.61
CA PHE A 143 -5.81 -21.00 1.89
C PHE A 143 -6.10 -21.89 0.67
N VAL A 144 -5.09 -22.33 -0.06
CA VAL A 144 -5.25 -23.24 -1.21
C VAL A 144 -5.82 -24.59 -0.75
N VAL A 145 -5.27 -25.20 0.29
CA VAL A 145 -5.78 -26.50 0.79
C VAL A 145 -7.12 -26.35 1.51
N GLY A 146 -7.29 -25.28 2.30
CA GLY A 146 -8.53 -25.02 3.04
C GLY A 146 -9.71 -24.63 2.17
N TRP A 147 -9.46 -23.97 1.04
CA TRP A 147 -10.48 -23.69 0.02
C TRP A 147 -10.74 -24.92 -0.86
N GLY A 148 -9.67 -25.64 -1.18
CA GLY A 148 -9.66 -26.79 -2.08
C GLY A 148 -9.06 -26.41 -3.43
N VAL A 149 -8.01 -27.13 -3.82
CA VAL A 149 -7.20 -26.88 -5.03
C VAL A 149 -8.06 -26.76 -6.30
N ASN A 150 -9.07 -27.63 -6.44
CA ASN A 150 -9.95 -27.67 -7.60
C ASN A 150 -11.01 -26.54 -7.62
N ASN A 151 -11.22 -25.86 -6.50
CA ASN A 151 -12.22 -24.80 -6.34
C ASN A 151 -11.60 -23.39 -6.33
N MET A 152 -10.30 -23.26 -6.64
CA MET A 152 -9.62 -21.96 -6.61
C MET A 152 -10.19 -20.94 -7.61
N SER A 153 -10.96 -21.36 -8.61
CA SER A 153 -11.70 -20.43 -9.48
C SER A 153 -12.73 -19.61 -8.71
N SER A 154 -13.41 -20.18 -7.71
CA SER A 154 -14.37 -19.45 -6.86
C SER A 154 -13.69 -18.65 -5.75
N PHE A 155 -12.44 -18.97 -5.40
CA PHE A 155 -11.68 -18.19 -4.42
C PHE A 155 -11.56 -16.72 -4.86
N PHE A 156 -11.34 -16.48 -6.15
CA PHE A 156 -11.19 -15.13 -6.71
C PHE A 156 -12.51 -14.38 -6.89
N THR A 157 -13.67 -15.07 -6.83
CA THR A 157 -14.97 -14.40 -6.90
C THR A 157 -15.39 -13.82 -5.56
N GLU A 158 -14.79 -14.30 -4.47
CA GLU A 158 -15.11 -13.83 -3.12
C GLU A 158 -14.35 -12.56 -2.73
N LEU A 159 -15.03 -11.68 -1.99
CA LEU A 159 -14.45 -10.41 -1.53
C LEU A 159 -13.46 -10.61 -0.36
N VAL A 160 -13.74 -11.57 0.53
CA VAL A 160 -13.01 -11.80 1.78
C VAL A 160 -12.77 -13.29 2.04
N PRO A 161 -12.15 -14.04 1.10
CA PRO A 161 -12.02 -15.49 1.21
C PRO A 161 -11.29 -15.94 2.49
N GLY A 162 -10.32 -15.16 2.98
CA GLY A 162 -9.64 -15.45 4.25
C GLY A 162 -10.56 -15.39 5.47
N ILE A 163 -11.53 -14.48 5.52
CA ILE A 163 -12.51 -14.40 6.61
C ILE A 163 -13.51 -15.55 6.50
N ILE A 164 -13.93 -15.91 5.28
CA ILE A 164 -14.80 -17.07 5.01
C ILE A 164 -14.13 -18.35 5.52
N LEU A 165 -12.84 -18.55 5.22
CA LEU A 165 -12.06 -19.67 5.76
C LEU A 165 -11.94 -19.60 7.28
N GLY A 166 -11.72 -18.41 7.85
CA GLY A 166 -11.72 -18.21 9.30
C GLY A 166 -13.03 -18.66 9.96
N VAL A 167 -14.18 -18.30 9.38
CA VAL A 167 -15.50 -18.75 9.86
C VAL A 167 -15.66 -20.26 9.69
N LYS A 168 -15.29 -20.81 8.52
CA LYS A 168 -15.39 -22.24 8.22
C LYS A 168 -14.61 -23.12 9.20
N TYR A 169 -13.39 -22.71 9.56
CA TYR A 169 -12.47 -23.53 10.36
C TYR A 169 -12.41 -23.16 11.85
N GLY A 170 -12.65 -21.88 12.20
CA GLY A 170 -12.59 -21.37 13.57
C GLY A 170 -13.90 -20.76 14.09
N GLY A 171 -14.99 -20.88 13.32
CA GLY A 171 -16.30 -20.38 13.70
C GLY A 171 -16.44 -18.85 13.64
N ILE A 172 -17.63 -18.37 14.01
CA ILE A 172 -17.98 -16.94 13.95
C ILE A 172 -17.03 -16.07 14.77
N ALA A 173 -16.55 -16.57 15.92
CA ALA A 173 -15.61 -15.85 16.77
C ALA A 173 -14.32 -15.50 16.02
N LEU A 174 -13.73 -16.45 15.30
CA LEU A 174 -12.54 -16.19 14.49
C LEU A 174 -12.85 -15.24 13.32
N GLY A 175 -14.01 -15.39 12.68
CA GLY A 175 -14.48 -14.46 11.65
C GLY A 175 -14.56 -13.01 12.14
N ILE A 176 -15.10 -12.79 13.34
CA ILE A 176 -15.16 -11.46 13.98
C ILE A 176 -13.76 -10.91 14.23
N ILE A 177 -12.86 -11.73 14.79
CA ILE A 177 -11.47 -11.31 15.05
C ILE A 177 -10.76 -10.90 13.76
N LEU A 178 -10.86 -11.72 12.71
CA LEU A 178 -10.26 -11.39 11.40
C LEU A 178 -10.89 -10.14 10.78
N THR A 179 -12.17 -9.88 11.03
CA THR A 179 -12.85 -8.64 10.60
C THR A 179 -12.36 -7.43 11.37
N ILE A 180 -12.10 -7.55 12.68
CA ILE A 180 -11.49 -6.47 13.48
C ILE A 180 -10.08 -6.18 12.98
N LEU A 181 -9.29 -7.22 12.67
CA LEU A 181 -7.95 -7.07 12.11
C LEU A 181 -7.97 -6.45 10.70
N LEU A 182 -9.00 -6.77 9.89
CA LEU A 182 -9.23 -6.10 8.60
C LEU A 182 -9.42 -4.59 8.78
N ILE A 183 -10.17 -4.16 9.81
CA ILE A 183 -10.38 -2.74 10.13
C ILE A 183 -9.08 -2.10 10.63
N SER A 184 -8.39 -2.79 11.54
CA SER A 184 -7.08 -2.39 12.07
C SER A 184 -6.06 -2.14 10.96
N SER A 185 -6.03 -3.00 9.94
CA SER A 185 -5.13 -2.87 8.80
C SER A 185 -5.35 -1.54 8.06
N GLY A 186 -6.61 -1.16 7.80
CA GLY A 186 -6.90 0.13 7.17
C GLY A 186 -6.60 1.36 8.05
N LEU A 187 -6.73 1.25 9.37
CA LEU A 187 -6.28 2.30 10.29
C LEU A 187 -4.75 2.44 10.28
N THR A 188 -4.05 1.31 10.29
CA THR A 188 -2.58 1.23 10.23
C THR A 188 -2.04 1.83 8.93
N ASP A 189 -2.68 1.53 7.81
CA ASP A 189 -2.36 2.14 6.51
C ASP A 189 -2.53 3.66 6.57
N SER A 190 -3.64 4.15 7.11
CA SER A 190 -3.92 5.59 7.23
C SER A 190 -2.82 6.32 8.00
N VAL A 191 -2.43 5.79 9.16
CA VAL A 191 -1.33 6.33 9.98
C VAL A 191 -0.02 6.35 9.19
N THR A 192 0.29 5.27 8.47
CA THR A 192 1.53 5.14 7.70
C THR A 192 1.60 6.14 6.55
N PHE A 193 0.52 6.31 5.80
CA PHE A 193 0.46 7.25 4.69
C PHE A 193 0.49 8.71 5.15
N PHE A 194 -0.22 9.10 6.21
CA PHE A 194 -0.13 10.46 6.72
C PHE A 194 1.27 10.81 7.23
N ASN A 195 1.95 9.86 7.89
CA ASN A 195 3.34 10.03 8.27
C ASN A 195 4.25 10.21 7.04
N THR A 196 4.08 9.40 6.01
CA THR A 196 4.93 9.45 4.82
C THR A 196 4.67 10.72 3.99
N VAL A 197 3.42 10.97 3.63
CA VAL A 197 3.04 12.09 2.74
C VAL A 197 3.36 13.42 3.39
N SER A 198 3.12 13.60 4.70
CA SER A 198 3.44 14.85 5.37
C SER A 198 4.92 15.21 5.32
N ARG A 199 5.81 14.22 5.35
CA ARG A 199 7.27 14.42 5.21
C ARG A 199 7.71 14.72 3.80
N VAL A 200 7.07 14.10 2.81
CA VAL A 200 7.29 14.44 1.41
C VAL A 200 6.83 15.88 1.14
N VAL A 201 5.63 16.26 1.60
CA VAL A 201 5.10 17.62 1.47
C VAL A 201 5.99 18.63 2.20
N PHE A 202 6.46 18.28 3.41
CA PHE A 202 7.41 19.09 4.17
C PHE A 202 8.74 19.29 3.44
N ALA A 203 9.33 18.23 2.88
CA ALA A 203 10.57 18.31 2.11
C ALA A 203 10.38 19.14 0.83
N MET A 204 9.26 18.96 0.12
CA MET A 204 8.92 19.79 -1.04
C MET A 204 8.76 21.27 -0.66
N ALA A 205 8.17 21.57 0.49
CA ALA A 205 8.04 22.94 0.98
C ALA A 205 9.41 23.55 1.41
N ARG A 206 10.27 22.75 2.05
CA ARG A 206 11.65 23.11 2.40
C ARG A 206 12.45 23.51 1.17
N ASP A 207 12.31 22.71 0.11
CA ASP A 207 13.07 22.86 -1.13
C ASP A 207 12.43 23.91 -2.08
N GLY A 208 11.42 24.66 -1.60
CA GLY A 208 10.77 25.75 -2.34
C GLY A 208 9.83 25.29 -3.46
N VAL A 209 9.48 24.00 -3.51
CA VAL A 209 8.53 23.42 -4.47
C VAL A 209 7.09 23.62 -4.01
N LEU A 210 6.82 23.82 -2.72
CA LEU A 210 5.49 24.16 -2.20
C LEU A 210 5.55 25.43 -1.35
N ASP A 211 4.39 25.91 -0.90
CA ASP A 211 4.32 27.07 0.00
C ASP A 211 5.17 26.82 1.25
N LYS A 212 6.06 27.77 1.57
CA LYS A 212 6.98 27.72 2.71
C LYS A 212 6.27 27.51 4.05
N ARG A 213 4.99 27.87 4.16
CA ARG A 213 4.17 27.61 5.35
C ARG A 213 4.04 26.13 5.67
N LEU A 214 4.15 25.24 4.68
CA LEU A 214 4.03 23.78 4.88
C LEU A 214 5.30 23.15 5.46
N TYR A 215 6.42 23.88 5.53
CA TYR A 215 7.69 23.46 6.15
C TYR A 215 7.72 23.70 7.68
N ASP A 216 6.59 24.01 8.31
CA ASP A 216 6.55 24.32 9.74
C ASP A 216 6.50 23.07 10.63
N ILE A 217 7.29 23.06 11.71
CA ILE A 217 7.36 21.95 12.67
C ILE A 217 6.66 22.35 13.96
N HIS A 218 5.79 21.47 14.47
CA HIS A 218 5.11 21.67 15.74
C HIS A 218 6.10 21.72 16.92
N GLU A 219 5.97 22.74 17.78
CA GLU A 219 6.96 23.00 18.83
C GLU A 219 7.11 21.84 19.84
N THR A 220 5.99 21.24 20.25
CA THR A 220 5.97 20.13 21.23
C THR A 220 6.11 18.75 20.57
N ASN A 221 5.22 18.40 19.64
CA ASN A 221 5.16 17.08 19.01
C ASN A 221 6.31 16.82 18.01
N LYS A 222 7.02 17.86 17.57
CA LYS A 222 8.08 17.80 16.55
C LYS A 222 7.62 17.16 15.23
N THR A 223 6.37 17.41 14.85
CA THR A 223 5.75 16.89 13.62
C THR A 223 5.48 18.01 12.61
N PRO A 224 5.50 17.74 11.28
CA PRO A 224 5.19 18.73 10.25
C PRO A 224 3.68 19.00 10.18
N HIS A 225 3.13 19.65 11.20
CA HIS A 225 1.70 19.72 11.44
C HIS A 225 0.88 20.35 10.31
N LYS A 226 1.41 21.39 9.65
CA LYS A 226 0.74 22.02 8.50
C LYS A 226 0.72 21.12 7.28
N ALA A 227 1.78 20.35 7.05
CA ALA A 227 1.81 19.34 6.00
C ALA A 227 0.80 18.21 6.29
N ILE A 228 0.72 17.75 7.55
CA ILE A 228 -0.29 16.75 7.98
C ILE A 228 -1.70 17.28 7.73
N LEU A 229 -2.01 18.50 8.16
CA LEU A 229 -3.33 19.10 7.98
C LEU A 229 -3.68 19.27 6.50
N PHE A 230 -2.73 19.72 5.69
CA PHE A 230 -2.90 19.82 4.23
C PHE A 230 -3.22 18.47 3.61
N SER A 231 -2.43 17.43 3.93
CA SER A 231 -2.67 16.07 3.44
C SER A 231 -4.01 15.50 3.91
N PHE A 232 -4.40 15.75 5.16
CA PHE A 232 -5.69 15.35 5.72
C PHE A 232 -6.85 16.01 4.98
N ILE A 233 -6.86 17.34 4.86
CA ILE A 233 -7.93 18.07 4.18
C ILE A 233 -8.00 17.65 2.70
N PHE A 234 -6.86 17.58 2.03
CA PHE A 234 -6.82 17.20 0.61
C PHE A 234 -7.35 15.78 0.39
N SER A 235 -6.87 14.80 1.16
CA SER A 235 -7.33 13.41 1.04
C SER A 235 -8.82 13.27 1.35
N LEU A 236 -9.30 13.91 2.41
CA LEU A 236 -10.71 13.84 2.81
C LEU A 236 -11.62 14.51 1.78
N ALA A 237 -11.26 15.71 1.32
CA ALA A 237 -12.03 16.44 0.31
C ALA A 237 -12.06 15.67 -1.01
N TYR A 238 -10.91 15.16 -1.46
CA TYR A 238 -10.82 14.36 -2.68
C TYR A 238 -11.70 13.11 -2.58
N THR A 239 -11.54 12.31 -1.51
CA THR A 239 -12.31 11.07 -1.35
C THR A 239 -13.81 11.36 -1.25
N LEU A 240 -14.24 12.34 -0.45
CA LEU A 240 -15.67 12.65 -0.30
C LEU A 240 -16.29 13.18 -1.59
N ILE A 241 -15.67 14.17 -2.25
CA ILE A 241 -16.22 14.80 -3.45
C ILE A 241 -16.34 13.77 -4.57
N PHE A 242 -15.25 13.06 -4.89
CA PHE A 242 -15.29 12.12 -6.01
C PHE A 242 -16.14 10.88 -5.70
N SER A 243 -16.21 10.43 -4.44
CA SER A 243 -17.02 9.25 -4.09
C SER A 243 -18.51 9.53 -4.19
N LEU A 244 -18.94 10.78 -3.98
CA LEU A 244 -20.32 11.19 -4.22
C LEU A 244 -20.68 11.25 -5.71
N ILE A 245 -19.71 11.46 -6.60
CA ILE A 245 -19.94 11.60 -8.05
C ILE A 245 -19.95 10.24 -8.75
N ILE A 246 -18.89 9.45 -8.53
CA ILE A 246 -18.69 8.19 -9.27
C ILE A 246 -18.84 6.93 -8.40
N GLY A 247 -19.09 7.08 -7.09
CA GLY A 247 -19.13 5.97 -6.15
C GLY A 247 -17.75 5.66 -5.53
N PRO A 248 -17.69 5.34 -4.22
CA PRO A 248 -16.43 5.12 -3.50
C PRO A 248 -15.58 3.97 -4.06
N GLU A 249 -16.22 2.93 -4.58
CA GLU A 249 -15.54 1.79 -5.21
C GLU A 249 -14.82 2.17 -6.50
N ASN A 250 -15.37 3.14 -7.23
CA ASN A 250 -14.83 3.59 -8.51
C ASN A 250 -13.75 4.65 -8.32
N VAL A 251 -13.89 5.51 -7.30
CA VAL A 251 -12.79 6.38 -6.84
C VAL A 251 -11.61 5.54 -6.39
N PHE A 252 -11.87 4.48 -5.61
CA PHE A 252 -10.79 3.60 -5.21
C PHE A 252 -10.06 3.01 -6.42
N LEU A 253 -10.81 2.52 -7.41
CA LEU A 253 -10.24 1.95 -8.62
C LEU A 253 -9.38 2.97 -9.36
N SER A 254 -9.88 4.17 -9.60
CA SER A 254 -9.17 5.20 -10.34
C SER A 254 -7.94 5.71 -9.58
N VAL A 255 -8.06 5.97 -8.28
CA VAL A 255 -6.93 6.37 -7.41
C VAL A 255 -5.92 5.25 -7.31
N GLY A 256 -6.34 4.01 -7.11
CA GLY A 256 -5.45 2.85 -7.05
C GLY A 256 -4.60 2.71 -8.30
N ILE A 257 -5.18 2.89 -9.48
CA ILE A 257 -4.47 2.91 -10.75
C ILE A 257 -3.51 4.11 -10.83
N THR A 258 -4.01 5.32 -10.54
CA THR A 258 -3.21 6.56 -10.54
C THR A 258 -1.96 6.43 -9.68
N THR A 259 -2.17 5.98 -8.45
CA THR A 259 -1.14 5.79 -7.42
C THR A 259 -0.17 4.69 -7.81
N THR A 260 -0.64 3.57 -8.34
CA THR A 260 0.23 2.47 -8.80
C THR A 260 1.19 2.94 -9.90
N PHE A 261 0.68 3.59 -10.95
CA PHE A 261 1.52 4.13 -12.02
C PHE A 261 2.48 5.21 -11.52
N GLY A 262 1.99 6.12 -10.66
CA GLY A 262 2.82 7.14 -10.02
C GLY A 262 3.97 6.55 -9.21
N PHE A 263 3.71 5.55 -8.38
CA PHE A 263 4.73 4.86 -7.59
C PHE A 263 5.73 4.12 -8.47
N LEU A 264 5.28 3.38 -9.48
CA LEU A 264 6.17 2.63 -10.37
C LEU A 264 7.14 3.55 -11.12
N ILE A 265 6.65 4.70 -11.60
CA ILE A 265 7.49 5.70 -12.27
C ILE A 265 8.43 6.39 -11.29
N ALA A 266 7.98 6.68 -10.06
CA ALA A 266 8.84 7.22 -9.02
C ALA A 266 10.00 6.26 -8.67
N LEU A 267 9.70 4.97 -8.49
CA LEU A 267 10.72 3.92 -8.24
C LEU A 267 11.67 3.76 -9.41
N PHE A 268 11.15 3.70 -10.64
CA PHE A 268 11.95 3.60 -11.85
C PHE A 268 12.94 4.77 -11.96
N THR A 269 12.45 5.99 -11.70
CA THR A 269 13.26 7.22 -11.73
C THR A 269 14.28 7.25 -10.59
N ALA A 270 13.91 6.80 -9.39
CA ALA A 270 14.83 6.70 -8.25
C ALA A 270 15.97 5.71 -8.52
N ASN A 271 15.68 4.54 -9.08
CA ASN A 271 16.69 3.53 -9.45
C ASN A 271 17.67 4.06 -10.50
N ILE A 272 17.19 4.84 -11.46
CA ILE A 272 18.05 5.49 -12.46
C ILE A 272 18.89 6.60 -11.82
N SER A 273 18.29 7.42 -10.95
CA SER A 273 18.96 8.52 -10.25
C SER A 273 20.16 8.04 -9.42
N LEU A 274 20.06 6.84 -8.84
CA LEU A 274 21.16 6.20 -8.13
C LEU A 274 22.41 6.02 -9.01
N LEU A 275 22.26 5.66 -10.29
CA LEU A 275 23.40 5.51 -11.20
C LEU A 275 24.14 6.83 -11.42
N PHE A 276 23.41 7.94 -11.53
CA PHE A 276 24.01 9.27 -11.67
C PHE A 276 24.75 9.70 -10.40
N ILE A 277 24.18 9.41 -9.22
CA ILE A 277 24.82 9.71 -7.93
C ILE A 277 26.11 8.89 -7.76
N LEU A 278 26.07 7.59 -8.05
CA LEU A 278 27.24 6.71 -7.96
C LEU A 278 28.32 7.09 -8.97
N ARG A 279 27.93 7.52 -10.17
CA ARG A 279 28.87 8.05 -11.18
C ARG A 279 29.54 9.32 -10.66
N LYS A 280 28.79 10.26 -10.09
CA LYS A 280 29.33 11.51 -9.53
C LYS A 280 30.31 11.24 -8.38
N ASN A 281 30.07 10.21 -7.58
CA ASN A 281 30.91 9.82 -6.45
C ASN A 281 32.05 8.85 -6.82
N ASN A 282 32.29 8.59 -8.12
CA ASN A 282 33.29 7.63 -8.61
C ASN A 282 33.16 6.22 -8.01
N SER A 283 31.96 5.82 -7.61
CA SER A 283 31.65 4.54 -6.97
C SER A 283 30.74 3.66 -7.83
N LEU A 284 30.64 3.97 -9.14
CA LEU A 284 29.81 3.23 -10.08
C LEU A 284 30.50 1.92 -10.49
N SER A 285 29.89 0.79 -10.12
CA SER A 285 30.29 -0.54 -10.57
C SER A 285 29.34 -1.05 -11.64
N ILE A 286 29.82 -1.95 -12.51
CA ILE A 286 28.99 -2.64 -13.50
C ILE A 286 27.85 -3.43 -12.84
N TRP A 287 28.08 -3.94 -11.62
CA TRP A 287 27.05 -4.61 -10.84
C TRP A 287 25.87 -3.69 -10.52
N ASN A 288 26.12 -2.40 -10.23
CA ASN A 288 25.04 -1.43 -9.98
C ASN A 288 24.20 -1.23 -11.25
N ILE A 289 24.84 -1.18 -12.41
CA ILE A 289 24.15 -1.04 -13.70
C ILE A 289 23.29 -2.28 -13.97
N LEU A 290 23.85 -3.48 -13.83
CA LEU A 290 23.14 -4.75 -14.04
C LEU A 290 21.95 -4.89 -13.07
N LEU A 291 22.14 -4.53 -11.79
CA LEU A 291 21.06 -4.53 -10.80
C LEU A 291 19.96 -3.54 -11.15
N THR A 292 20.30 -2.31 -11.53
CA THR A 292 19.30 -1.31 -11.95
C THR A 292 18.52 -1.78 -13.17
N ILE A 293 19.19 -2.38 -14.17
CA ILE A 293 18.52 -2.94 -15.36
C ILE A 293 17.57 -4.06 -14.92
N ALA A 294 18.04 -5.03 -14.14
CA ALA A 294 17.22 -6.15 -13.68
C ALA A 294 15.98 -5.68 -12.91
N ILE A 295 16.15 -4.79 -11.93
CA ILE A 295 15.04 -4.26 -11.11
C ILE A 295 14.05 -3.50 -11.98
N ASN A 296 14.52 -2.59 -12.85
CA ASN A 296 13.63 -1.81 -13.70
C ASN A 296 12.93 -2.65 -14.77
N SER A 297 13.58 -3.70 -15.29
CA SER A 297 12.92 -4.68 -16.16
C SER A 297 11.80 -5.43 -15.42
N THR A 298 11.99 -5.80 -14.16
CA THR A 298 10.93 -6.38 -13.34
C THR A 298 9.79 -5.38 -13.10
N LEU A 299 10.09 -4.11 -12.82
CA LEU A 299 9.05 -3.07 -12.67
C LEU A 299 8.24 -2.88 -13.96
N LEU A 300 8.91 -2.84 -15.12
CA LEU A 300 8.24 -2.75 -16.43
C LEU A 300 7.36 -3.97 -16.72
N PHE A 301 7.82 -5.16 -16.33
CA PHE A 301 7.02 -6.37 -16.44
C PHE A 301 5.79 -6.34 -15.53
N VAL A 302 5.90 -5.82 -14.30
CA VAL A 302 4.76 -5.61 -13.41
C VAL A 302 3.76 -4.63 -14.02
N VAL A 303 4.23 -3.54 -14.64
CA VAL A 303 3.36 -2.61 -15.39
C VAL A 303 2.62 -3.34 -16.51
N PHE A 304 3.35 -4.10 -17.34
CA PHE A 304 2.79 -4.86 -18.45
C PHE A 304 1.73 -5.88 -17.98
N ALA A 305 2.05 -6.66 -16.95
CA ALA A 305 1.14 -7.63 -16.36
C ALA A 305 -0.12 -6.96 -15.80
N ASN A 306 0.00 -5.81 -15.12
CA ASN A 306 -1.15 -5.03 -14.66
C ASN A 306 -2.03 -4.56 -15.82
N ILE A 307 -1.44 -4.10 -16.92
CA ILE A 307 -2.19 -3.64 -18.10
C ILE A 307 -3.00 -4.79 -18.73
N ILE A 308 -2.42 -5.98 -18.83
CA ILE A 308 -3.09 -7.12 -19.47
C ILE A 308 -4.15 -7.76 -18.56
N THR A 309 -3.89 -7.81 -17.25
CA THR A 309 -4.78 -8.46 -16.29
C THR A 309 -5.92 -7.57 -15.83
N THR A 310 -5.73 -6.25 -15.87
CA THR A 310 -6.78 -5.31 -15.48
C THR A 310 -7.80 -5.20 -16.59
N SER A 311 -9.05 -5.59 -16.29
CA SER A 311 -10.18 -5.35 -17.19
C SER A 311 -10.26 -3.86 -17.53
N VAL A 312 -10.17 -3.52 -18.81
CA VAL A 312 -10.29 -2.13 -19.26
C VAL A 312 -11.73 -1.69 -19.04
N ASN A 313 -11.92 -0.78 -18.08
CA ASN A 313 -13.19 -0.16 -17.73
C ASN A 313 -12.99 1.37 -17.66
N VAL A 314 -14.07 2.14 -17.84
CA VAL A 314 -14.06 3.61 -17.73
C VAL A 314 -13.32 4.14 -16.49
N TYR A 315 -13.44 3.48 -15.33
CA TYR A 315 -12.77 3.94 -14.10
C TYR A 315 -11.26 3.69 -14.09
N VAL A 316 -10.80 2.65 -14.77
CA VAL A 316 -9.37 2.40 -15.00
C VAL A 316 -8.80 3.49 -15.90
N LEU A 317 -9.53 3.85 -16.97
CA LEU A 317 -9.14 4.95 -17.86
C LEU A 317 -9.11 6.29 -17.12
N ILE A 318 -10.10 6.58 -16.26
CA ILE A 318 -10.08 7.78 -15.40
C ILE A 318 -8.81 7.81 -14.55
N GLY A 319 -8.39 6.67 -13.98
CA GLY A 319 -7.13 6.59 -13.23
C GLY A 319 -5.89 6.90 -14.07
N VAL A 320 -5.78 6.29 -15.26
CA VAL A 320 -4.66 6.55 -16.18
C VAL A 320 -4.62 8.02 -16.62
N VAL A 321 -5.77 8.59 -16.98
CA VAL A 321 -5.87 10.00 -17.36
C VAL A 321 -5.52 10.91 -16.19
N SER A 322 -6.01 10.60 -14.99
CA SER A 322 -5.69 11.36 -13.77
C SER A 322 -4.18 11.37 -13.51
N PHE A 323 -3.52 10.22 -13.67
CA PHE A 323 -2.06 10.14 -13.58
C PHE A 323 -1.35 11.04 -14.59
N ILE A 324 -1.75 10.98 -15.87
CA ILE A 324 -1.17 11.82 -16.93
C ILE A 324 -1.38 13.30 -16.63
N VAL A 325 -2.58 13.69 -16.19
CA VAL A 325 -2.91 15.07 -15.81
C VAL A 325 -2.00 15.55 -14.67
N TRP A 326 -1.79 14.74 -13.63
CA TRP A 326 -0.89 15.09 -12.52
C TRP A 326 0.57 15.21 -12.95
N MET A 327 1.04 14.35 -13.86
CA MET A 327 2.39 14.45 -14.43
C MET A 327 2.58 15.75 -15.23
N ILE A 328 1.63 16.08 -16.09
CA ILE A 328 1.66 17.31 -16.88
C ILE A 328 1.58 18.54 -15.96
N ALA A 329 0.67 18.53 -15.00
CA ALA A 329 0.53 19.60 -14.01
C ALA A 329 1.83 19.81 -13.21
N GLY A 330 2.47 18.71 -12.77
CA GLY A 330 3.77 18.75 -12.08
C GLY A 330 4.88 19.32 -12.96
N ALA A 331 4.95 18.92 -14.23
CA ALA A 331 5.93 19.45 -15.19
C ALA A 331 5.73 20.96 -15.44
N ILE A 332 4.49 21.40 -15.67
CA ILE A 332 4.14 22.81 -15.85
C ILE A 332 4.50 23.61 -14.60
N TYR A 333 4.13 23.09 -13.42
CA TYR A 333 4.43 23.72 -12.14
C TYR A 333 5.94 23.89 -11.93
N ARG A 334 6.75 22.87 -12.26
CA ARG A 334 8.21 22.95 -12.16
C ARG A 334 8.81 24.00 -13.10
N VAL A 335 8.31 24.10 -14.34
CA VAL A 335 8.77 25.11 -15.29
C VAL A 335 8.39 26.52 -14.83
N ALA A 336 7.17 26.70 -14.31
CA ALA A 336 6.69 27.99 -13.81
C ALA A 336 7.45 28.48 -12.57
N THR A 337 7.84 27.57 -11.68
CA THR A 337 8.59 27.89 -10.46
C THR A 337 10.08 28.12 -10.73
N ASN A 338 10.71 27.38 -11.66
CA ASN A 338 12.10 27.64 -12.04
C ASN A 338 12.30 29.03 -12.63
N LYS A 339 11.32 29.56 -13.39
CA LYS A 339 11.39 30.93 -13.94
C LYS A 339 11.45 32.00 -12.83
N LYS A 340 10.77 31.79 -11.71
CA LYS A 340 10.78 32.72 -10.56
C LYS A 340 12.10 32.71 -9.78
N VAL A 341 12.89 31.65 -9.86
CA VAL A 341 14.19 31.54 -9.18
C VAL A 341 15.31 32.19 -9.98
N THR A 342 15.16 32.33 -11.30
CA THR A 342 16.11 33.05 -12.17
C THR A 342 15.89 34.57 -12.23
N GLU A 343 14.80 35.08 -11.68
CA GLU A 343 14.45 36.52 -11.66
C GLU A 343 14.71 37.19 -10.29
N ILE A 344 15.34 36.49 -9.35
CA ILE A 344 15.84 37.00 -8.07
C ILE A 344 17.36 36.79 -8.06
#